data_AF-A0A2M7YYR4-F1
#
_entry.id   AF-A0A2M7YYR4-F1
#
_cell.length_a   1.000
_cell.length_b   1.000
_cell.length_c   1.000
_cell.angle_alpha   90.00
_cell.angle_beta   90.00
_cell.angle_gamma   90.00
#
_symmetry.space_group_name_H-M   'P 1'
#
loop_
_entity.id
_entity.type
_entity.pdbx_description
1 polymer ?
#
loop_
_entity_poly.entity_id
_entity_poly.type
_entity_poly.pdbx_seq_one_letter_code
_entity_poly.pdbx_strand_id
1 'polypeptide(L)'
;AQKALDLRESSADAHFLYAANLGSAVELEGLVTAALTIQELKNHVHRVLELDEWNVQAHHMLGRMNEELPWILGGDQESAGDHLKKAVSLDSRYAPAGLDLAKWYVKHGKSLEAIKELTRVVNTPPLTKRWIWERIHRPEAKALLQQIVNQEGADRSSAHP
;
A
#
# COMPACT_ATOMS: atom_id res chain seq x y z
N ALA A 1 35.95 -11.84 -5.95
CA ALA A 1 35.44 -10.78 -5.05
C ALA A 1 34.52 -9.80 -5.79
N GLN A 2 34.96 -9.20 -6.90
CA GLN A 2 34.19 -8.20 -7.68
C GLN A 2 32.96 -8.74 -8.44
N LYS A 3 32.99 -10.01 -8.90
CA LYS A 3 31.89 -10.72 -9.58
C LYS A 3 30.60 -10.87 -8.73
N ALA A 4 30.64 -10.46 -7.46
CA ALA A 4 29.56 -10.57 -6.48
C ALA A 4 28.91 -9.21 -6.11
N LEU A 5 29.34 -8.09 -6.74
CA LEU A 5 28.75 -6.75 -6.56
C LEU A 5 28.18 -6.17 -7.88
N ASP A 6 28.78 -6.45 -9.04
CA ASP A 6 28.35 -5.84 -10.32
C ASP A 6 27.08 -6.45 -10.96
N LEU A 7 26.57 -7.57 -10.44
CA LEU A 7 25.25 -8.14 -10.79
C LEU A 7 24.11 -7.59 -9.89
N ARG A 8 24.41 -6.65 -8.99
CA ARG A 8 23.46 -6.14 -7.99
C ARG A 8 22.47 -5.09 -8.52
N GLU A 9 22.68 -4.55 -9.72
CA GLU A 9 21.85 -3.46 -10.30
C GLU A 9 20.90 -3.91 -11.44
N SER A 10 20.90 -5.20 -11.81
CA SER A 10 19.84 -5.83 -12.63
C SER A 10 18.82 -6.61 -11.79
N SER A 11 18.76 -6.31 -10.49
CA SER A 11 17.99 -7.03 -9.47
C SER A 11 16.63 -6.36 -9.22
N ALA A 12 15.63 -7.14 -8.84
CA ALA A 12 14.33 -6.65 -8.39
C ALA A 12 14.47 -5.50 -7.37
N ASP A 13 15.46 -5.58 -6.48
CA ASP A 13 15.74 -4.55 -5.48
C ASP A 13 16.17 -3.20 -6.10
N ALA A 14 16.98 -3.21 -7.16
CA ALA A 14 17.41 -1.98 -7.82
C ALA A 14 16.23 -1.28 -8.52
N HIS A 15 15.40 -2.04 -9.22
CA HIS A 15 14.16 -1.52 -9.81
C HIS A 15 13.22 -0.97 -8.73
N PHE A 16 13.10 -1.66 -7.59
CA PHE A 16 12.25 -1.22 -6.50
C PHE A 16 12.76 0.07 -5.83
N LEU A 17 14.05 0.16 -5.53
CA LEU A 17 14.66 1.35 -4.94
C LEU A 17 14.51 2.56 -5.87
N TYR A 18 14.70 2.36 -7.18
CA TYR A 18 14.49 3.41 -8.16
C TYR A 18 13.03 3.88 -8.19
N ALA A 19 12.08 2.94 -8.27
CA ALA A 19 10.65 3.25 -8.23
C ALA A 19 10.24 3.98 -6.93
N ALA A 20 10.77 3.57 -5.78
CA ALA A 20 10.51 4.22 -4.50
C ALA A 20 10.99 5.68 -4.49
N ASN A 21 12.19 5.95 -5.04
CA ASN A 21 12.71 7.31 -5.15
C ASN A 21 11.88 8.17 -6.10
N LEU A 22 11.46 7.63 -7.25
CA LEU A 22 10.54 8.32 -8.15
C LEU A 22 9.21 8.63 -7.46
N GLY A 23 8.69 7.70 -6.65
CA GLY A 23 7.43 7.90 -5.92
C GLY A 23 7.52 9.06 -4.94
N SER A 24 8.61 9.13 -4.18
CA SER A 24 8.86 10.27 -3.29
C SER A 24 9.01 11.61 -4.04
N ALA A 25 9.55 11.62 -5.25
CA ALA A 25 9.60 12.83 -6.08
C ALA A 25 8.20 13.26 -6.57
N VAL A 26 7.39 12.30 -7.04
CA VAL A 26 5.99 12.54 -7.47
C VAL A 26 5.15 13.11 -6.33
N GLU A 27 5.31 12.59 -5.11
CA GLU A 27 4.62 13.10 -3.91
C GLU A 27 4.94 14.59 -3.62
N LEU A 28 6.10 15.09 -4.05
CA LEU A 28 6.52 16.49 -3.88
C LEU A 28 6.10 17.41 -5.04
N GLU A 29 6.13 16.90 -6.28
CA GLU A 29 5.92 17.70 -7.49
C GLU A 29 4.44 17.77 -7.93
N GLY A 30 3.63 16.80 -7.52
CA GLY A 30 2.22 16.66 -7.88
C GLY A 30 1.98 15.83 -9.16
N LEU A 31 0.77 15.29 -9.29
CA LEU A 31 0.47 14.29 -10.34
C LEU A 31 0.49 14.83 -11.78
N VAL A 32 0.15 16.11 -11.97
CA VAL A 32 0.02 16.72 -13.31
C VAL A 32 1.39 16.94 -13.96
N THR A 33 2.36 17.40 -13.19
CA THR A 33 3.73 17.69 -13.62
C THR A 33 4.55 16.41 -13.80
N ALA A 34 4.24 15.38 -13.01
CA ALA A 34 5.02 14.15 -12.95
C ALA A 34 4.46 12.98 -13.78
N ALA A 35 3.60 13.23 -14.77
CA ALA A 35 2.94 12.17 -15.54
C ALA A 35 3.92 11.17 -16.20
N LEU A 36 5.02 11.65 -16.78
CA LEU A 36 6.06 10.78 -17.35
C LEU A 36 6.79 9.98 -16.26
N THR A 37 7.12 10.64 -15.15
CA THR A 37 7.73 10.03 -13.96
C THR A 37 6.85 8.92 -13.38
N ILE A 38 5.53 9.11 -13.35
CA ILE A 38 4.56 8.11 -12.90
C ILE A 38 4.59 6.88 -13.82
N GLN A 39 4.64 7.08 -15.14
CA GLN A 39 4.71 5.97 -16.09
C GLN A 39 6.02 5.19 -15.97
N GLU A 40 7.14 5.90 -15.80
CA GLU A 40 8.44 5.29 -15.53
C GLU A 40 8.41 4.48 -14.23
N LEU A 41 7.87 5.07 -13.16
CA LEU A 41 7.68 4.39 -11.88
C LEU A 41 6.93 3.08 -12.06
N LYS A 42 5.76 3.10 -12.72
CA LYS A 42 4.96 1.88 -12.98
C LYS A 42 5.77 0.83 -13.71
N ASN A 43 6.52 1.20 -14.74
CA ASN A 43 7.36 0.27 -15.50
C ASN A 43 8.41 -0.40 -14.60
N HIS A 44 9.05 0.37 -13.73
CA HIS A 44 10.02 -0.20 -12.77
C HIS A 44 9.34 -1.16 -11.80
N VAL A 45 8.18 -0.81 -11.23
CA VAL A 45 7.46 -1.71 -10.31
C VAL A 45 7.00 -2.99 -11.01
N HIS A 46 6.50 -2.91 -12.25
CA HIS A 46 6.18 -4.10 -13.03
C HIS A 46 7.42 -4.95 -13.27
N ARG A 47 8.57 -4.34 -13.57
CA ARG A 47 9.82 -5.07 -13.73
C ARG A 47 10.28 -5.76 -12.45
N VAL A 48 10.00 -5.19 -11.27
CA VAL A 48 10.21 -5.89 -9.98
C VAL A 48 9.40 -7.18 -9.96
N LEU A 49 8.12 -7.13 -10.30
CA LEU A 49 7.25 -8.31 -10.28
C LEU A 49 7.55 -9.34 -11.36
N GLU A 50 8.10 -8.93 -12.51
CA GLU A 50 8.62 -9.86 -13.52
C GLU A 50 9.86 -10.63 -13.02
N LEU A 51 10.67 -9.99 -12.16
CA LEU A 51 11.89 -10.59 -11.58
C LEU A 51 11.60 -11.37 -10.29
N ASP A 52 10.62 -10.92 -9.51
CA ASP A 52 10.17 -11.49 -8.24
C ASP A 52 8.66 -11.27 -8.07
N GLU A 53 7.87 -12.23 -8.51
CA GLU A 53 6.40 -12.19 -8.44
C GLU A 53 5.84 -12.26 -7.00
N TRP A 54 6.68 -12.54 -6.00
CA TRP A 54 6.27 -12.61 -4.59
C TRP A 54 6.73 -11.39 -3.80
N ASN A 55 7.18 -10.34 -4.49
CA ASN A 55 7.65 -9.12 -3.85
C ASN A 55 6.51 -8.35 -3.16
N VAL A 56 6.47 -8.40 -1.83
CA VAL A 56 5.43 -7.77 -1.00
C VAL A 56 5.34 -6.26 -1.28
N GLN A 57 6.48 -5.58 -1.34
CA GLN A 57 6.53 -4.13 -1.47
C GLN A 57 6.10 -3.66 -2.87
N ALA A 58 6.43 -4.40 -3.93
CA ALA A 58 5.98 -4.08 -5.28
C ALA A 58 4.47 -4.26 -5.44
N HIS A 59 3.90 -5.33 -4.89
CA HIS A 59 2.45 -5.49 -4.83
C HIS A 59 1.78 -4.35 -4.03
N HIS A 60 2.33 -3.99 -2.88
CA HIS A 60 1.82 -2.85 -2.10
C HIS A 60 1.87 -1.53 -2.90
N MET A 61 2.98 -1.26 -3.58
CA MET A 61 3.16 -0.04 -4.36
C MET A 61 2.17 0.03 -5.53
N LEU A 62 2.01 -1.03 -6.34
CA LEU A 62 1.00 -1.06 -7.39
C LEU A 62 -0.42 -0.90 -6.84
N GLY A 63 -0.71 -1.54 -5.71
CA GLY A 63 -1.98 -1.40 -5.02
C GLY A 63 -2.33 0.07 -4.72
N ARG A 64 -1.39 0.80 -4.11
CA ARG A 64 -1.57 2.24 -3.85
C ARG A 64 -1.69 3.07 -5.13
N MET A 65 -0.80 2.85 -6.10
CA MET A 65 -0.82 3.61 -7.34
C MET A 65 -2.14 3.45 -8.09
N ASN A 66 -2.62 2.21 -8.20
CA ASN A 66 -3.87 1.93 -8.88
C ASN A 66 -5.08 2.56 -8.16
N GLU A 67 -5.00 2.72 -6.84
CA GLU A 67 -6.07 3.35 -6.03
C GLU A 67 -6.06 4.88 -6.09
N GLU A 68 -4.87 5.49 -6.06
CA GLU A 68 -4.68 6.93 -5.92
C GLU A 68 -4.62 7.67 -7.26
N LEU A 69 -4.15 7.00 -8.33
CA LEU A 69 -4.01 7.62 -9.64
C LEU A 69 -5.37 7.75 -10.36
N PRO A 70 -5.57 8.82 -11.15
CA PRO A 70 -6.63 8.87 -12.13
C PRO A 70 -6.50 7.75 -13.17
N TRP A 71 -7.61 7.28 -13.73
CA TRP A 71 -7.62 6.25 -14.78
C TRP A 71 -6.76 6.64 -16.01
N ILE A 72 -6.68 7.93 -16.36
CA ILE A 72 -5.83 8.45 -17.44
C ILE A 72 -4.32 8.29 -17.17
N LEU A 73 -3.92 8.17 -15.90
CA LEU A 73 -2.55 7.87 -15.47
C LEU A 73 -2.40 6.39 -15.07
N GLY A 74 -3.38 5.56 -15.45
CA GLY A 74 -3.39 4.13 -15.21
C GLY A 74 -3.81 3.73 -13.80
N GLY A 75 -4.65 4.52 -13.14
CA GLY A 75 -5.41 4.07 -11.97
C GLY A 75 -6.42 2.99 -12.32
N ASP A 76 -6.60 2.02 -11.42
CA ASP A 76 -7.53 0.90 -11.53
C ASP A 76 -7.92 0.42 -10.11
N GLN A 77 -9.06 0.90 -9.63
CA GLN A 77 -9.51 0.63 -8.25
C GLN A 77 -9.78 -0.86 -7.97
N GLU A 78 -10.14 -1.64 -8.99
CA GLU A 78 -10.36 -3.08 -8.83
C GLU A 78 -9.01 -3.78 -8.65
N SER A 79 -8.07 -3.54 -9.58
CA SER A 79 -6.71 -4.08 -9.49
C SER A 79 -5.98 -3.62 -8.22
N ALA A 80 -6.27 -2.41 -7.72
CA ALA A 80 -5.71 -1.92 -6.46
C ALA A 80 -5.98 -2.86 -5.29
N GLY A 81 -7.25 -3.26 -5.12
CA GLY A 81 -7.65 -4.17 -4.05
C GLY A 81 -6.96 -5.53 -4.16
N ASP A 82 -6.75 -6.04 -5.37
CA ASP A 82 -6.13 -7.34 -5.58
C ASP A 82 -4.64 -7.34 -5.30
N HIS A 83 -3.92 -6.30 -5.73
CA HIS A 83 -2.51 -6.11 -5.37
C HIS A 83 -2.32 -5.92 -3.86
N LEU A 84 -3.17 -5.16 -3.19
CA LEU A 84 -3.11 -4.96 -1.73
C LEU A 84 -3.40 -6.27 -0.96
N LYS A 85 -4.43 -7.03 -1.36
CA LYS A 85 -4.71 -8.36 -0.81
C LYS A 85 -3.54 -9.31 -1.03
N LYS A 86 -2.92 -9.29 -2.21
CA LYS A 86 -1.75 -10.12 -2.52
C LYS A 86 -0.58 -9.78 -1.60
N ALA A 87 -0.25 -8.50 -1.43
CA ALA A 87 0.80 -8.06 -0.50
C ALA A 87 0.55 -8.55 0.94
N VAL A 88 -0.68 -8.39 1.42
CA VAL A 88 -1.10 -8.88 2.75
C VAL A 88 -1.04 -10.41 2.86
N SER A 89 -1.39 -11.14 1.80
CA SER A 89 -1.34 -12.60 1.79
C SER A 89 0.10 -13.13 1.82
N LEU A 90 1.03 -12.39 1.21
CA LEU A 90 2.45 -12.73 1.16
C LEU A 90 3.14 -12.41 2.50
N ASP A 91 2.81 -11.28 3.13
CA ASP A 91 3.23 -10.95 4.49
C ASP A 91 2.11 -10.26 5.28
N SER A 92 1.44 -11.04 6.13
CA SER A 92 0.35 -10.53 6.96
C SER A 92 0.79 -9.54 8.05
N ARG A 93 2.11 -9.45 8.31
CA ARG A 93 2.72 -8.54 9.28
C ARG A 93 3.22 -7.25 8.62
N TYR A 94 3.16 -7.15 7.29
CA TYR A 94 3.51 -5.95 6.57
C TYR A 94 2.44 -4.86 6.77
N ALA A 95 2.62 -4.09 7.84
CA ALA A 95 1.65 -3.09 8.30
C ALA A 95 1.23 -2.06 7.24
N PRO A 96 2.12 -1.53 6.36
CA PRO A 96 1.71 -0.59 5.31
C PRO A 96 0.63 -1.15 4.39
N ALA A 97 0.81 -2.37 3.86
CA ALA A 97 -0.21 -2.98 3.00
C ALA A 97 -1.53 -3.26 3.74
N GLY A 98 -1.47 -3.64 5.02
CA GLY A 98 -2.66 -3.83 5.84
C GLY A 98 -3.46 -2.53 6.06
N LEU A 99 -2.77 -1.41 6.26
CA LEU A 99 -3.40 -0.08 6.38
C LEU A 99 -4.06 0.34 5.07
N ASP A 100 -3.35 0.22 3.95
CA ASP A 100 -3.87 0.67 2.67
C ASP A 100 -4.98 -0.24 2.14
N LEU A 101 -4.91 -1.55 2.43
CA LEU A 101 -6.02 -2.47 2.17
C LEU A 101 -7.27 -2.10 3.00
N ALA A 102 -7.10 -1.70 4.26
CA ALA A 102 -8.22 -1.25 5.08
C ALA A 102 -8.83 0.06 4.55
N LYS A 103 -8.00 1.04 4.15
CA LYS A 103 -8.47 2.28 3.51
C LYS A 103 -9.23 1.99 2.21
N TRP A 104 -8.72 1.08 1.40
CA TRP A 104 -9.40 0.60 0.20
C TRP A 104 -10.77 0.01 0.55
N TYR A 105 -10.85 -0.87 1.56
CA TYR A 105 -12.12 -1.45 2.01
C TYR A 105 -13.12 -0.37 2.48
N VAL A 106 -12.68 0.62 3.27
CA VAL A 106 -13.54 1.74 3.71
C VAL A 106 -14.13 2.50 2.51
N LYS A 107 -13.29 2.87 1.54
CA LYS A 107 -13.74 3.60 0.34
C LYS A 107 -14.75 2.80 -0.49
N HIS A 108 -14.68 1.47 -0.43
CA HIS A 108 -15.59 0.56 -1.13
C HIS A 108 -16.76 0.08 -0.26
N GLY A 109 -17.02 0.71 0.90
CA GLY A 109 -18.16 0.39 1.77
C GLY A 109 -18.06 -0.94 2.53
N LYS A 110 -16.85 -1.51 2.61
CA LYS A 110 -16.57 -2.81 3.23
C LYS A 110 -16.01 -2.64 4.65
N SER A 111 -16.80 -2.03 5.53
CA SER A 111 -16.37 -1.63 6.87
C SER A 111 -15.93 -2.81 7.74
N LEU A 112 -16.60 -3.96 7.64
CA LEU A 112 -16.26 -5.16 8.41
C LEU A 112 -14.87 -5.70 8.04
N GLU A 113 -14.56 -5.75 6.76
CA GLU A 113 -13.26 -6.14 6.24
C GLU A 113 -12.18 -5.14 6.65
N ALA A 114 -12.47 -3.83 6.58
CA ALA A 114 -11.56 -2.80 7.07
C ALA A 114 -11.25 -2.98 8.56
N ILE A 115 -12.25 -3.21 9.41
CA ILE A 115 -12.08 -3.43 10.85
C ILE A 115 -11.21 -4.67 11.11
N LYS A 116 -11.45 -5.76 10.37
CA LYS A 116 -10.66 -6.99 10.47
C LYS A 116 -9.19 -6.74 10.15
N GLU A 117 -8.91 -6.06 9.04
CA GLU A 117 -7.55 -5.75 8.62
C GLU A 117 -6.83 -4.82 9.61
N LEU A 118 -7.49 -3.75 10.06
CA LEU A 118 -6.90 -2.82 11.04
C LEU A 118 -6.67 -3.48 12.39
N THR A 119 -7.60 -4.34 12.83
CA THR A 119 -7.43 -5.13 14.06
C THR A 119 -6.21 -6.03 13.96
N ARG A 120 -5.97 -6.66 12.79
CA ARG A 120 -4.75 -7.44 12.55
C ARG A 120 -3.51 -6.56 12.66
N VAL A 121 -3.49 -5.38 12.02
CA VAL A 121 -2.35 -4.44 12.08
C VAL A 121 -2.06 -4.00 13.52
N VAL A 122 -3.07 -3.71 14.33
CA VAL A 122 -2.90 -3.26 15.73
C VAL A 122 -2.29 -4.34 16.63
N ASN A 123 -2.60 -5.60 16.35
CA ASN A 123 -2.24 -6.74 17.20
C ASN A 123 -1.02 -7.53 16.70
N THR A 124 -0.57 -7.28 15.47
CA THR A 124 0.50 -8.04 14.83
C THR A 124 1.70 -7.14 14.52
N PRO A 125 2.70 -7.06 15.42
CA PRO A 125 3.90 -6.28 15.14
C PRO A 125 4.72 -6.90 13.99
N PRO A 126 5.37 -6.08 13.15
CA PRO A 126 6.28 -6.58 12.13
C PRO A 126 7.55 -7.16 12.77
N LEU A 127 8.23 -8.04 12.02
CA LEU A 127 9.50 -8.62 12.44
C LEU A 127 10.64 -7.60 12.45
N THR A 128 10.59 -6.64 11.52
CA THR A 128 11.59 -5.58 11.38
C THR A 128 10.94 -4.20 11.56
N LYS A 129 11.74 -3.17 11.85
CA LYS A 129 11.28 -1.78 11.98
C LYS A 129 10.10 -1.60 12.97
N ARG A 130 10.04 -2.41 14.03
CA ARG A 130 8.97 -2.40 15.05
C ARG A 130 8.68 -1.01 15.63
N TRP A 131 9.70 -0.17 15.76
CA TRP A 131 9.55 1.21 16.25
C TRP A 131 8.68 2.08 15.31
N ILE A 132 8.75 1.88 13.98
CA ILE A 132 7.89 2.57 13.01
C ILE A 132 6.45 2.13 13.20
N TRP A 133 6.23 0.81 13.33
CA TRP A 133 4.89 0.28 13.59
C TRP A 133 4.30 0.83 14.89
N GLU A 134 5.04 0.81 16.00
CA GLU A 134 4.52 1.29 17.29
C GLU A 134 4.19 2.78 17.26
N ARG A 135 4.98 3.59 16.54
CA ARG A 135 4.84 5.06 16.56
C ARG A 135 3.97 5.62 15.43
N ILE A 136 3.80 4.90 14.32
CA ILE A 136 3.13 5.39 13.12
C ILE A 136 1.95 4.48 12.77
N HIS A 137 2.24 3.25 12.33
CA HIS A 137 1.20 2.39 11.74
C HIS A 137 0.12 1.95 12.75
N ARG A 138 0.52 1.61 13.98
CA ARG A 138 -0.40 1.13 15.02
C ARG A 138 -1.30 2.25 15.55
N PRO A 139 -0.81 3.46 15.86
CA PRO A 139 -1.66 4.60 16.17
C PRO A 139 -2.61 4.95 15.02
N GLU A 140 -2.13 4.98 13.77
CA GLU A 140 -2.97 5.22 12.59
C GLU A 140 -4.09 4.19 12.47
N ALA A 141 -3.76 2.89 12.60
CA ALA A 141 -4.75 1.83 12.53
C ALA A 141 -5.83 1.96 13.62
N LYS A 142 -5.43 2.32 14.85
CA LYS A 142 -6.38 2.58 15.95
C LYS A 142 -7.27 3.78 15.68
N ALA A 143 -6.72 4.86 15.13
CA ALA A 143 -7.49 6.05 14.80
C ALA A 143 -8.54 5.74 13.74
N LEU A 144 -8.16 5.04 12.67
CA LEU A 144 -9.09 4.65 11.60
C LEU A 144 -10.16 3.67 12.10
N LEU A 145 -9.80 2.70 12.95
CA LEU A 145 -10.78 1.82 13.61
C LEU A 145 -11.83 2.62 14.38
N GLN A 146 -11.39 3.58 15.18
CA GLN A 146 -12.30 4.40 15.97
C GLN A 146 -13.23 5.24 15.07
N GLN A 147 -12.71 5.77 13.95
CA GLN A 147 -13.50 6.51 12.98
C GLN A 147 -14.62 5.65 12.37
N ILE A 148 -14.30 4.43 11.91
CA ILE A 148 -15.28 3.52 11.32
C ILE A 148 -16.37 3.17 12.34
N VAL A 149 -15.99 2.80 13.56
CA VAL A 149 -16.95 2.44 14.62
C VAL A 149 -17.87 3.61 14.98
N ASN A 150 -17.33 4.83 15.06
CA ASN A 150 -18.12 6.02 15.35
C ASN A 150 -19.11 6.34 14.22
N GLN A 151 -18.70 6.19 12.96
CA GLN A 151 -19.56 6.39 11.80
C GLN A 151 -20.72 5.38 11.78
N GLU A 152 -20.44 4.09 11.99
CA GLU A 152 -21.50 3.06 12.05
C GLU A 152 -22.50 3.30 13.20
N GLY A 153 -22.03 3.80 14.35
CA GLY A 153 -22.89 4.17 15.48
C GLY A 153 -23.81 5.36 15.16
N ALA A 154 -23.30 6.35 14.44
CA ALA A 154 -24.08 7.51 13.99
C ALA A 154 -25.13 7.12 12.93
N ASP A 155 -24.76 6.27 11.97
CA ASP A 155 -25.67 5.78 10.93
C ASP A 155 -26.82 4.95 11.52
N ARG A 156 -26.54 4.10 12.52
CA ARG A 156 -27.58 3.34 13.22
C ARG A 156 -28.54 4.22 14.03
N SER A 157 -28.01 5.28 14.63
CA SER A 157 -28.79 6.24 15.44
C SER A 157 -29.67 7.15 14.56
N SER A 158 -29.27 7.42 13.32
CA SER A 158 -30.06 8.20 12.35
C SER A 158 -31.08 7.37 11.57
N ALA A 159 -30.91 6.04 11.51
CA ALA A 159 -31.82 5.11 10.85
C ALA A 159 -33.06 4.72 11.69
N HIS A 160 -33.17 5.15 12.95
CA HIS A 160 -34.33 4.89 13.82
C HIS A 160 -34.98 6.21 14.30
N PRO A 161 -35.87 6.82 13.50
CA PRO A 161 -36.80 7.85 13.95
C PRO A 161 -38.01 7.28 14.70
#